data_AF-A0A950SYK7-F1
#
_entry.id   AF-A0A950SYK7-F1
#
_cell.length_a   1.000
_cell.length_b   1.000
_cell.length_c   1.000
_cell.angle_alpha   90.00
_cell.angle_beta   90.00
_cell.angle_gamma   90.00
#
_symmetry.space_group_name_H-M   'P 1'
#
loop_
_entity.id
_entity.type
_entity.pdbx_description
1 polymer ?
#
loop_
_entity_poly.entity_id
_entity_poly.type
_entity_poly.pdbx_seq_one_letter_code
_entity_poly.pdbx_strand_id
1 'polypeptide(L)' 'MFELRTRLEGTDLDYYALSGLSRMGLGDPGRLPMTVKILLEMLLRDEDAPSELIQSLAQWTGMPVPSL' A
#
# COMPACT_ATOMS: atom_id res chain seq x y z
N MET A 1 11.48 4.66 3.98
CA MET A 1 10.70 3.46 4.29
C MET A 1 9.47 3.86 5.10
N PHE A 2 8.28 3.35 4.78
CA PHE A 2 7.06 3.64 5.56
C PHE A 2 7.04 2.80 6.85
N GLU A 3 6.79 3.42 8.01
CA GLU A 3 6.66 2.69 9.29
C GLU A 3 5.30 1.99 9.41
N LEU A 4 5.10 0.95 8.60
CA LEU A 4 3.83 0.20 8.49
C LEU A 4 3.93 -1.25 8.96
N ARG A 5 5.14 -1.71 9.32
CA ARG A 5 5.36 -3.08 9.81
C ARG A 5 4.69 -3.27 11.16
N THR A 6 3.81 -4.27 11.23
CA THR A 6 3.00 -4.60 12.40
C THR A 6 3.12 -6.09 12.70
N ARG A 7 3.17 -6.46 13.99
CA ARG A 7 3.15 -7.86 14.44
C ARG A 7 1.74 -8.43 14.29
N LEU A 8 1.61 -9.63 13.73
CA LEU A 8 0.35 -10.36 13.73
C LEU A 8 0.15 -11.02 15.11
N GLU A 9 -0.91 -10.61 15.82
CA GLU A 9 -1.19 -11.07 17.19
C GLU A 9 -1.21 -12.61 17.31
N GLY A 10 -0.60 -13.11 18.38
CA GLY A 10 -0.50 -14.56 18.63
C GLY A 10 0.51 -15.29 17.74
N THR A 11 1.30 -14.58 16.94
CA THR A 11 2.33 -15.15 16.07
C THR A 11 3.63 -14.34 16.12
N ASP A 12 4.71 -14.91 15.59
CA ASP A 12 5.97 -14.20 15.35
C ASP A 12 6.06 -13.60 13.93
N LEU A 13 4.94 -13.58 13.20
CA LEU A 13 4.88 -13.04 11.84
C LEU A 13 4.64 -11.53 11.88
N ASP A 14 5.26 -10.84 10.92
CA ASP A 14 5.03 -9.42 10.67
C ASP A 14 4.34 -9.23 9.31
N TYR A 15 3.60 -8.14 9.19
CA TYR A 15 2.94 -7.72 7.95
C TYR A 15 2.97 -6.20 7.80
N TYR A 16 2.78 -5.71 6.57
CA TYR A 16 2.67 -4.27 6.31
C TYR A 16 1.19 -3.85 6.34
N ALA A 17 0.80 -3.17 7.41
CA ALA A 17 -0.58 -2.77 7.62
C ALA A 17 -0.98 -1.63 6.67
N LEU A 18 -1.71 -1.97 5.60
CA LEU A 18 -2.17 -0.98 4.60
C LEU A 18 -2.93 0.19 5.22
N SER A 19 -3.69 -0.04 6.30
CA SER A 19 -4.47 1.00 7.00
C SER A 19 -3.61 2.17 7.49
N GLY A 20 -2.31 1.99 7.68
CA GLY A 20 -1.43 3.10 8.03
C GLY A 20 -1.19 4.08 6.89
N LEU A 21 -1.40 3.71 5.62
CA LEU A 21 -1.33 4.62 4.48
C LEU A 21 -2.33 5.79 4.60
N SER A 22 -3.51 5.54 5.15
CA SER A 22 -4.51 6.58 5.40
C SER A 22 -4.07 7.55 6.50
N ARG A 23 -3.44 7.04 7.57
CA ARG A 23 -2.89 7.87 8.65
C ARG A 23 -1.76 8.78 8.14
N MET A 24 -1.04 8.34 7.11
CA MET A 24 0.04 9.09 6.47
C MET A 24 -0.43 10.01 5.34
N GLY A 25 -1.73 10.04 5.03
CA GLY A 25 -2.29 10.87 3.95
C GLY A 25 -1.95 10.40 2.53
N LEU A 26 -1.51 9.16 2.36
CA LEU A 26 -1.05 8.62 1.07
C LEU A 26 -2.20 8.05 0.21
N GLY A 27 -3.33 7.74 0.85
CA GLY A 27 -4.52 7.20 0.19
C GLY A 27 -5.40 6.43 1.17
N ASP A 28 -6.62 6.11 0.74
CA ASP A 28 -7.51 5.20 1.45
C ASP A 28 -7.43 3.80 0.80
N PRO A 29 -6.75 2.81 1.42
CA PRO A 29 -6.72 1.45 0.89
C PRO A 29 -8.10 0.80 0.88
N GLY A 30 -9.06 1.24 1.70
CA GLY A 30 -10.40 0.68 1.77
C GLY A 30 -11.08 0.60 0.40
N ARG A 31 -10.90 1.65 -0.41
CA ARG A 31 -11.45 1.78 -1.77
C ARG A 31 -10.78 0.91 -2.84
N LEU A 32 -9.61 0.36 -2.57
CA LEU A 32 -8.83 -0.39 -3.57
C LEU A 32 -9.40 -1.79 -3.78
N PRO A 33 -9.43 -2.31 -5.02
CA PRO A 33 -9.71 -3.73 -5.26
C PRO A 33 -8.70 -4.63 -4.55
N MET A 34 -9.12 -5.85 -4.22
CA MET A 34 -8.28 -6.80 -3.49
C MET A 34 -6.95 -7.07 -4.20
N THR A 35 -6.94 -7.17 -5.53
CA THR A 35 -5.72 -7.37 -6.32
C THR A 35 -4.73 -6.22 -6.17
N VAL A 36 -5.22 -4.97 -6.16
CA VAL A 36 -4.37 -3.78 -5.96
C VAL A 36 -3.82 -3.72 -4.54
N LYS A 37 -4.62 -4.12 -3.53
CA LYS A 37 -4.15 -4.24 -2.13
C LYS A 37 -2.98 -5.22 -2.01
N ILE A 38 -3.06 -6.37 -2.69
CA ILE A 38 -1.99 -7.38 -2.68
C ILE A 38 -0.71 -6.80 -3.31
N LEU A 39 -0.79 -6.19 -4.49
CA LEU A 39 0.37 -5.57 -5.14
C LEU A 39 0.99 -4.47 -4.29
N LEU A 40 0.15 -3.65 -3.65
CA LEU A 40 0.61 -2.59 -2.76
C LEU A 40 1.33 -3.12 -1.52
N GLU A 41 0.83 -4.20 -0.91
CA GLU A 41 1.53 -4.85 0.22
C GLU A 41 2.87 -5.43 -0.21
N MET A 42 2.92 -6.07 -1.38
CA MET A 42 4.17 -6.59 -1.94
C MET A 42 5.22 -5.49 -2.13
N LEU A 43 4.81 -4.31 -2.63
CA LEU A 43 5.72 -3.16 -2.74
C LEU A 43 6.16 -2.61 -1.38
N LEU A 44 5.28 -2.59 -0.38
CA LEU A 44 5.65 -2.10 0.96
C LEU A 44 6.67 -3.00 1.67
N ARG A 45 6.69 -4.28 1.33
CA ARG A 45 7.65 -5.26 1.84
C ARG A 45 9.03 -5.15 1.19
N ASP A 46 9.08 -4.64 -0.02
CA ASP A 46 10.32 -4.45 -0.78
C ASP A 46 11.01 -3.16 -0.32
N GLU A 47 12.17 -3.31 0.31
CA GLU A 47 12.95 -2.17 0.86
C GLU A 47 13.48 -1.24 -0.24
N ASP A 48 13.61 -1.75 -1.47
CA ASP A 48 14.11 -1.02 -2.63
C ASP A 48 12.98 -0.47 -3.52
N ALA A 49 11.71 -0.71 -3.16
CA ALA A 49 10.58 -0.24 -3.95
C ALA A 49 10.55 1.31 -4.03
N PRO A 50 10.47 1.88 -5.25
CA PRO A 50 10.32 3.31 -5.44
C PRO A 50 9.06 3.84 -4.74
N SER A 51 9.23 4.93 -3.99
CA SER A 51 8.14 5.55 -3.22
C SER A 51 6.97 6.01 -4.12
N GLU A 52 7.27 6.32 -5.37
CA GLU A 52 6.35 6.76 -6.41
C GLU A 52 5.39 5.64 -6.82
N LEU A 53 5.87 4.39 -6.87
CA LEU A 53 5.03 3.23 -7.20
C LEU A 53 4.03 2.93 -6.08
N ILE A 54 4.48 3.02 -4.82
CA ILE A 54 3.62 2.86 -3.65
C ILE A 54 2.53 3.93 -3.63
N GLN A 55 2.89 5.19 -3.87
CA GLN A 55 1.93 6.30 -3.97
C GLN A 55 0.94 6.09 -5.13
N SER A 56 1.44 5.69 -6.30
CA SER A 56 0.61 5.45 -7.50
C SER A 56 -0.44 4.37 -7.26
N LEU A 57 -0.07 3.25 -6.63
CA LEU A 57 -1.03 2.19 -6.29
C LEU A 57 -1.97 2.59 -5.15
N ALA A 58 -1.49 3.30 -4.12
CA ALA A 58 -2.33 3.79 -3.02
C ALA A 58 -3.42 4.76 -3.52
N GLN A 59 -3.15 5.48 -4.61
CA GLN A 59 -4.06 6.45 -5.21
C GLN A 59 -4.89 5.89 -6.37
N TRP A 60 -4.68 4.64 -6.76
CA TRP A 60 -5.26 4.01 -7.94
C TRP A 60 -6.78 4.23 -8.04
N THR A 61 -7.23 4.81 -9.16
CA THR A 61 -8.63 5.13 -9.43
C THR A 61 -9.32 4.12 -10.34
N GLY A 62 -8.57 3.19 -10.96
CA GLY A 62 -9.08 2.26 -11.96
C GLY A 62 -9.45 2.89 -13.29
N MET A 63 -9.32 4.20 -13.42
CA MET A 63 -9.51 4.90 -14.68
C MET A 63 -8.15 5.11 -15.36
N PRO A 64 -8.03 4.85 -16.67
CA PRO A 64 -6.86 5.32 -17.40
C PRO A 64 -6.77 6.84 -17.25
N VAL A 65 -5.56 7.34 -17.03
CA VAL A 65 -5.32 8.79 -17.08
C VAL A 65 -5.74 9.25 -18.48
N PRO A 66 -6.63 10.24 -18.62
CA PRO A 66 -7.05 10.71 -19.93
C PRO A 66 -5.81 11.08 -20.74
N SER A 67 -5.70 10.56 -21.97
CA SER A 67 -4.68 10.99 -22.91
C SER A 67 -4.86 12.49 -23.13
N LEU A 68 -3.86 13.28 -22.77
CA LEU A 68 -3.76 14.72 -23.10
C LEU A 68 -3.58 14.91 -24.61
#